data_AF-A0A537TSY2-F1
#
_entry.id   AF-A0A537TSY2-F1
#
_cell.length_a   1.000
_cell.length_b   1.000
_cell.length_c   1.000
_cell.angle_alpha   90.00
_cell.angle_beta   90.00
_cell.angle_gamma   90.00
#
_symmetry.space_group_name_H-M   'P 1'
#
loop_
_entity.id
_entity.type
_entity.pdbx_description
1 polymer ?
#
loop_
_entity_poly.entity_id
_entity_poly.type
_entity_poly.pdbx_seq_one_letter_code
_entity_poly.pdbx_strand_id
1 'polypeptide(L)'
;MYGGSGLVCVRGGWEALEALALTPESRAALAQAKLYDQSMSEYPGFLASRRNYDVAQGIDTDGRHRSGVLESSWRAGGASSAELAALAAFAQNPALQIVEASAVEEFGRDHEAPADAIIHFAGEDPQLGPLLRYTVVKRKSSPG
;
A
#
# COMPACT_ATOMS: atom_id res chain seq x y z
N MET A 1 -8.55 7.04 -10.36
CA MET A 1 -7.93 7.40 -9.07
C MET A 1 -8.52 6.43 -8.05
N TYR A 2 -7.71 5.68 -7.30
CA TYR A 2 -8.21 4.69 -6.34
C TYR A 2 -8.79 5.41 -5.12
N GLY A 3 -10.02 5.06 -4.73
CA GLY A 3 -10.78 5.64 -3.60
C GLY A 3 -10.23 5.24 -2.23
N GLY A 4 -8.96 5.55 -1.98
CA GLY A 4 -8.22 5.17 -0.79
C GLY A 4 -7.30 3.95 -0.98
N SER A 5 -6.51 3.65 0.05
CA SER A 5 -5.58 2.53 0.09
C SER A 5 -5.41 2.04 1.52
N GLY A 6 -5.43 0.72 1.74
CA GLY A 6 -5.03 0.09 3.01
C GLY A 6 -3.70 -0.62 2.85
N LEU A 7 -2.76 -0.40 3.78
CA LEU A 7 -1.40 -0.92 3.70
C LEU A 7 -1.00 -1.60 5.01
N VAL A 8 -0.33 -2.74 4.86
CA VAL A 8 0.51 -3.33 5.90
C VAL A 8 1.95 -3.09 5.48
N CYS A 9 2.66 -2.24 6.20
CA CYS A 9 4.04 -1.91 5.94
C CYS A 9 4.94 -2.65 6.95
N VAL A 10 6.00 -3.27 6.46
CA VAL A 10 6.98 -4.01 7.27
C VAL A 10 8.35 -3.39 7.06
N ARG A 11 9.11 -3.24 8.15
CA ARG A 11 10.52 -2.87 8.08
C ARG A 11 11.33 -4.07 7.59
N GLY A 12 12.18 -3.85 6.59
CA GLY A 12 13.06 -4.89 6.03
C GLY A 12 12.88 -5.02 4.53
N GLY A 13 12.95 -6.25 4.03
CA GLY A 13 12.81 -6.59 2.62
C GLY A 13 11.80 -7.72 2.38
N TRP A 14 12.00 -8.45 1.29
CA TRP A 14 11.13 -9.55 0.87
C TRP A 14 10.96 -10.62 1.95
N GLU A 15 12.02 -10.95 2.68
CA GLU A 15 12.00 -11.96 3.75
C GLU A 15 11.08 -11.55 4.91
N ALA A 16 11.04 -10.26 5.23
CA ALA A 16 10.17 -9.73 6.28
C ALA A 16 8.69 -9.76 5.88
N LEU A 17 8.40 -9.50 4.59
CA LEU A 17 7.05 -9.65 4.03
C LEU A 17 6.60 -11.12 4.02
N GLU A 18 7.50 -12.04 3.65
CA GLU A 18 7.21 -13.49 3.58
C GLU A 18 6.91 -14.11 4.96
N ALA A 19 7.48 -13.54 6.03
CA ALA A 19 7.28 -13.95 7.41
C ALA A 19 5.91 -13.54 7.98
N LEU A 20 5.15 -12.68 7.30
CA LEU A 20 3.80 -12.32 7.71
C LEU A 20 2.83 -13.53 7.59
N ALA A 21 1.81 -13.53 8.44
CA ALA A 21 0.68 -14.44 8.35
C ALA A 21 -0.23 -14.04 7.16
N LEU A 22 0.22 -14.34 5.95
CA LEU A 22 -0.48 -14.01 4.69
C LEU A 22 -1.50 -15.08 4.31
N THR A 23 -2.60 -14.65 3.70
CA THR A 23 -3.53 -15.56 3.01
C THR A 23 -2.82 -16.24 1.83
N PRO A 24 -3.33 -17.39 1.34
CA PRO A 24 -2.76 -18.04 0.15
C PRO A 24 -2.66 -17.11 -1.07
N GLU A 25 -3.68 -16.27 -1.26
CA GLU A 25 -3.77 -15.31 -2.37
C GLU A 25 -2.68 -14.24 -2.25
N SER A 26 -2.54 -13.65 -1.06
CA SER A 26 -1.51 -12.63 -0.77
C SER A 26 -0.10 -13.20 -0.88
N ARG A 27 0.10 -14.46 -0.45
CA ARG A 27 1.40 -15.15 -0.58
C ARG A 27 1.74 -15.40 -2.05
N ALA A 28 0.78 -15.81 -2.87
CA ALA A 28 0.97 -15.98 -4.30
C ALA A 28 1.30 -14.63 -4.99
N ALA A 29 0.60 -13.56 -4.61
CA ALA A 29 0.87 -12.23 -5.13
C ALA A 29 2.28 -11.73 -4.76
N LEU A 30 2.70 -11.93 -3.50
CA LEU A 30 4.04 -11.60 -3.04
C LEU A 30 5.13 -12.35 -3.84
N ALA A 31 4.95 -13.65 -4.06
CA ALA A 31 5.89 -14.46 -4.83
C ALA A 31 6.00 -13.98 -6.28
N GLN A 32 4.89 -13.62 -6.91
CA GLN A 32 4.87 -13.10 -8.28
C GLN A 32 5.53 -11.72 -8.39
N ALA A 33 5.25 -10.82 -7.44
CA ALA A 33 5.89 -9.51 -7.38
C ALA A 33 7.42 -9.65 -7.17
N LYS A 34 7.85 -10.54 -6.28
CA LYS A 34 9.28 -10.83 -6.03
C LYS A 34 9.97 -11.39 -7.26
N LEU A 35 9.34 -12.34 -7.95
CA LEU A 35 9.89 -12.90 -9.20
C LEU A 35 10.03 -11.83 -10.28
N TYR A 36 9.04 -10.95 -10.42
CA TYR A 36 9.12 -9.83 -11.36
C TYR A 36 10.22 -8.84 -10.98
N ASP A 37 10.37 -8.50 -9.70
CA ASP A 37 11.43 -7.59 -9.19
C ASP A 37 12.84 -8.14 -9.47
N GLN A 38 13.03 -9.46 -9.36
CA GLN A 38 14.32 -10.12 -9.61
C GLN A 38 14.81 -9.96 -11.05
N SER A 39 13.90 -9.84 -12.02
CA SER A 39 14.26 -9.57 -13.42
C SER A 39 15.00 -8.24 -13.58
N MET A 40 14.96 -7.34 -12.59
CA MET A 40 15.74 -6.09 -12.64
C MET A 40 17.24 -6.28 -12.49
N SER A 41 17.69 -7.47 -12.10
CA SER A 41 19.10 -7.83 -12.18
C SER A 41 19.66 -7.78 -13.62
N GLU A 42 18.80 -7.88 -14.64
CA GLU A 42 19.18 -7.75 -16.06
C GLU A 42 19.51 -6.31 -16.48
N TYR A 43 19.24 -5.31 -15.63
CA TYR A 43 19.48 -3.89 -15.91
C TYR A 43 20.48 -3.28 -14.92
N PRO A 44 21.79 -3.52 -15.08
CA PRO A 44 22.83 -2.96 -14.21
C PRO A 44 22.74 -1.43 -14.12
N GLY A 45 22.81 -0.91 -12.90
CA GLY A 45 22.71 0.53 -12.62
C GLY A 45 21.27 1.05 -12.46
N PHE A 46 20.24 0.21 -12.66
CA PHE A 46 18.87 0.59 -12.34
C PHE A 46 18.68 0.75 -10.82
N LEU A 47 18.27 1.94 -10.39
CA LEU A 47 17.97 2.27 -9.00
C LEU A 47 16.61 2.95 -8.91
N ALA A 48 15.78 2.47 -7.98
CA ALA A 48 14.50 3.10 -7.64
C ALA A 48 14.32 3.09 -6.12
N SER A 49 14.00 4.25 -5.54
CA SER A 49 13.73 4.39 -4.10
C SER A 49 12.36 3.85 -3.69
N ARG A 50 11.44 3.70 -4.65
CA ARG A 50 10.12 3.11 -4.49
C ARG A 50 9.82 2.22 -5.69
N ARG A 51 9.43 0.98 -5.42
CA ARG A 51 8.94 0.03 -6.43
C ARG A 51 7.54 -0.44 -6.02
N ASN A 52 6.62 -0.48 -6.97
CA ASN A 52 5.25 -0.97 -6.77
C ASN A 52 4.93 -2.02 -7.82
N TYR A 53 4.20 -3.05 -7.40
CA TYR A 53 3.82 -4.20 -8.22
C TYR A 53 2.34 -4.46 -8.04
N ASP A 54 1.56 -4.23 -9.09
CA ASP A 54 0.12 -4.45 -9.04
C ASP A 54 -0.18 -5.88 -9.51
N VAL A 55 -0.66 -6.71 -8.59
CA VAL A 55 -1.01 -8.10 -8.88
C VAL A 55 -2.53 -8.23 -8.97
N ALA A 56 -3.01 -8.79 -10.07
CA ALA A 56 -4.41 -9.16 -10.23
C ALA A 56 -4.59 -10.67 -10.13
N GLN A 57 -5.68 -11.05 -9.47
CA GLN A 57 -6.08 -12.43 -9.25
C GLN A 57 -7.56 -12.59 -9.58
N GLY A 58 -7.93 -13.69 -10.21
CA GLY A 58 -9.30 -13.93 -10.61
C GLY A 58 -9.51 -15.31 -11.21
N ILE A 59 -10.71 -15.53 -11.71
CA ILE A 59 -11.11 -16.76 -12.40
C ILE A 59 -11.38 -16.39 -13.86
N ASP A 60 -10.80 -17.13 -14.80
CA ASP A 60 -11.04 -16.92 -16.23
C ASP A 60 -12.38 -17.53 -16.69
N THR A 61 -12.70 -17.36 -17.97
CA THR A 61 -13.93 -17.87 -18.58
C THR A 61 -14.06 -19.39 -18.54
N ASP A 62 -12.96 -20.11 -18.36
CA ASP A 62 -12.92 -21.57 -18.29
C ASP A 62 -12.91 -22.07 -16.83
N GLY A 63 -13.11 -21.17 -15.85
CA GLY A 63 -13.12 -21.51 -14.43
C GLY A 63 -11.74 -21.70 -13.82
N ARG A 64 -10.65 -21.32 -14.51
CA ARG A 64 -9.29 -21.48 -14.00
C ARG A 64 -8.85 -20.26 -13.22
N HIS A 65 -8.19 -20.48 -12.08
CA HIS A 65 -7.54 -19.41 -11.34
C HIS A 65 -6.40 -18.80 -12.17
N ARG A 66 -6.39 -17.47 -12.26
CA ARG A 66 -5.34 -16.66 -12.89
C ARG A 66 -4.80 -15.68 -11.87
N SER A 67 -3.50 -15.47 -11.91
CA SER A 67 -2.77 -14.56 -11.03
C SER A 67 -1.56 -14.03 -11.80
N GLY A 68 -1.30 -12.72 -11.76
CA GLY A 68 -0.11 -12.16 -12.40
C GLY A 68 0.11 -10.69 -12.08
N VAL A 69 1.37 -10.25 -12.23
CA VAL A 69 1.76 -8.84 -12.15
C VAL A 69 1.26 -8.15 -13.43
N LEU A 70 0.40 -7.14 -13.28
CA LEU A 70 -0.17 -6.37 -14.39
C LEU A 70 0.77 -5.25 -14.83
N GLU A 71 1.23 -4.46 -13.86
CA GLU A 71 2.11 -3.33 -14.10
C GLU A 71 3.13 -3.17 -12.99
N SER A 72 4.27 -2.58 -13.35
CA SER A 72 5.24 -2.04 -12.42
C SER A 72 5.21 -0.51 -12.53
N SER A 73 4.93 0.17 -11.42
CA SER A 73 4.92 1.64 -11.39
C SER A 73 6.11 2.17 -10.59
N TRP A 74 7.20 2.46 -11.30
CA TRP A 74 8.45 3.03 -10.77
C TRP A 74 8.63 4.47 -11.25
N ARG A 75 7.70 5.32 -10.84
CA ARG A 75 7.72 6.74 -11.20
C ARG A 75 8.30 7.59 -10.08
N ALA A 76 8.99 8.66 -10.46
CA ALA A 76 9.32 9.73 -9.53
C ALA A 76 8.01 10.40 -9.06
N GLY A 77 7.77 10.41 -7.75
CA GLY A 77 6.55 10.96 -7.16
C GLY A 77 5.34 10.00 -7.21
N GLY A 78 4.45 10.11 -6.22
CA GLY A 78 3.21 9.34 -6.14
C GLY A 78 3.17 8.27 -5.04
N ALA A 79 3.64 8.60 -3.83
CA ALA A 79 3.31 7.84 -2.63
C ALA A 79 1.92 8.25 -2.12
N SER A 80 1.13 7.28 -1.66
CA SER A 80 -0.09 7.54 -0.91
C SER A 80 0.25 8.19 0.44
N SER A 81 -0.71 8.93 1.01
CA SER A 81 -0.56 9.47 2.36
C SER A 81 -0.41 8.37 3.42
N ALA A 82 -0.94 7.16 3.17
CA ALA A 82 -0.73 5.98 4.01
C ALA A 82 0.74 5.53 4.01
N GLU A 83 1.41 5.52 2.85
CA GLU A 83 2.84 5.21 2.77
C GLU A 83 3.66 6.23 3.55
N LEU A 84 3.36 7.52 3.38
CA LEU A 84 4.06 8.58 4.11
C LEU A 84 3.86 8.47 5.63
N ALA A 85 2.64 8.17 6.08
CA ALA A 85 2.35 7.96 7.50
C ALA A 85 3.09 6.74 8.08
N ALA A 86 3.18 5.64 7.32
CA ALA A 86 3.93 4.46 7.73
C ALA A 86 5.44 4.74 7.82
N LEU A 87 6.01 5.41 6.81
CA LEU A 87 7.41 5.82 6.81
C LEU A 87 7.74 6.78 7.96
N ALA A 88 6.86 7.74 8.24
CA ALA A 88 7.00 8.65 9.38
C ALA A 88 6.98 7.89 10.72
N ALA A 89 6.08 6.92 10.88
CA ALA A 89 6.04 6.08 12.08
C ALA A 89 7.33 5.28 12.26
N PHE A 90 7.86 4.69 11.18
CA PHE A 90 9.16 4.00 11.22
C PHE A 90 10.34 4.92 11.53
N ALA A 91 10.32 6.16 11.04
CA ALA A 91 11.37 7.13 11.34
C ALA A 91 11.35 7.57 12.80
N GLN A 92 10.16 7.75 13.38
CA GLN A 92 9.98 8.17 14.78
C GLN A 92 10.34 7.08 15.79
N ASN A 93 10.12 5.81 15.45
CA ASN A 93 10.45 4.70 16.34
C ASN A 93 11.20 3.58 15.59
N PRO A 94 12.53 3.52 15.75
CA PRO A 94 13.37 2.49 15.14
C PRO A 94 13.01 1.05 15.52
N ALA A 95 12.36 0.83 16.68
CA ALA A 95 11.97 -0.49 17.14
C ALA A 95 10.69 -1.02 16.45
N LEU A 96 9.87 -0.15 15.83
CA LEU A 96 8.68 -0.60 15.10
C LEU A 96 9.05 -1.45 13.89
N GLN A 97 8.37 -2.60 13.78
CA GLN A 97 8.54 -3.54 12.67
C GLN A 97 7.36 -3.54 11.71
N ILE A 98 6.14 -3.35 12.23
CA ILE A 98 4.92 -3.37 11.41
C ILE A 98 4.10 -2.12 11.68
N VAL A 99 3.62 -1.50 10.61
CA VAL A 99 2.68 -0.38 10.65
C VAL A 99 1.53 -0.68 9.70
N GLU A 100 0.30 -0.59 10.19
CA GLU A 100 -0.90 -0.63 9.37
C GLU A 100 -1.40 0.80 9.17
N ALA A 101 -1.52 1.25 7.93
CA ALA A 101 -1.98 2.59 7.59
C ALA A 101 -3.06 2.54 6.52
N SER A 102 -3.93 3.53 6.50
CA SER A 102 -4.94 3.66 5.45
C SER A 102 -5.12 5.11 5.05
N ALA A 103 -5.18 5.36 3.74
CA ALA A 103 -5.62 6.61 3.15
C ALA A 103 -7.07 6.40 2.74
N VAL A 104 -7.94 7.32 3.12
CA VAL A 104 -9.38 7.21 2.89
C VAL A 104 -9.85 8.45 2.16
N GLU A 105 -10.73 8.23 1.19
CA GLU A 105 -11.41 9.27 0.40
C GLU A 105 -12.90 8.96 0.41
N GLU A 106 -13.69 9.83 1.03
CA GLU A 106 -15.14 9.68 1.19
C GLU A 106 -15.87 10.86 0.55
N PHE A 107 -16.96 10.56 -0.15
CA PHE A 107 -17.79 11.54 -0.85
C PHE A 107 -19.11 11.74 -0.11
N GLY A 108 -19.59 12.98 -0.05
CA GLY A 108 -20.81 13.34 0.68
C GLY A 108 -20.53 14.03 2.01
N ARG A 109 -21.60 14.44 2.69
CA ARG A 109 -21.52 15.23 3.93
C ARG A 109 -21.66 14.38 5.20
N ASP A 110 -22.04 13.13 5.06
CA ASP A 110 -22.41 12.25 6.18
C ASP A 110 -21.21 11.47 6.75
N HIS A 111 -20.00 11.94 6.46
CA HIS A 111 -18.75 11.30 6.84
C HIS A 111 -17.96 12.17 7.82
N GLU A 112 -17.46 11.55 8.88
CA GLU A 112 -16.53 12.16 9.82
C GLU A 112 -15.28 11.30 9.93
N ALA A 113 -14.12 11.96 9.88
CA ALA A 113 -12.86 11.29 10.06
C ALA A 113 -12.73 10.79 11.51
N PRO A 114 -12.08 9.62 11.74
CA PRO A 114 -11.73 9.18 13.09
C PRO A 114 -10.92 10.23 13.85
N ALA A 115 -11.04 10.27 15.17
CA ALA A 115 -10.42 11.31 16.01
C ALA A 115 -8.88 11.36 15.92
N ASP A 116 -8.24 10.23 15.61
CA ASP A 116 -6.79 10.10 15.45
C ASP A 116 -6.33 10.22 13.98
N ALA A 117 -7.23 10.59 13.08
CA ALA A 117 -6.92 10.75 11.67
C ALA A 117 -6.13 12.04 11.39
N ILE A 118 -5.21 11.94 10.44
CA ILE A 118 -4.58 13.09 9.81
C ILE A 118 -5.49 13.51 8.65
N ILE A 119 -6.26 14.59 8.83
CA ILE A 119 -7.15 15.13 7.81
C ILE A 119 -6.32 15.92 6.79
N HIS A 120 -6.43 15.55 5.52
CA HIS A 120 -5.76 16.23 4.39
C HIS A 120 -6.69 17.21 3.70
N PHE A 121 -8.00 16.89 3.65
CA PHE A 121 -9.02 17.73 3.07
C PHE A 121 -10.38 17.42 3.71
N ALA A 122 -11.17 18.45 4.00
CA ALA A 122 -12.56 18.32 4.44
C ALA A 122 -13.33 19.54 3.94
N GLY A 123 -14.15 19.40 2.90
CA GLY A 123 -14.86 20.52 2.30
C GLY A 123 -15.53 20.20 0.97
N GLU A 124 -15.88 21.25 0.22
CA GLU A 124 -16.41 21.14 -1.14
C GLU A 124 -15.28 21.14 -2.16
N ASP A 125 -15.17 20.07 -2.93
CA ASP A 125 -14.41 20.05 -4.16
C ASP A 125 -15.28 20.60 -5.32
N PRO A 126 -14.79 21.55 -6.14
CA PRO A 126 -15.57 22.13 -7.23
C PRO A 126 -16.07 21.16 -8.30
N GLN A 127 -15.44 19.98 -8.43
CA GLN A 127 -15.80 18.96 -9.42
C GLN A 127 -16.49 17.76 -8.78
N LEU A 128 -16.06 17.37 -7.57
CA LEU A 128 -16.51 16.16 -6.90
C LEU A 128 -17.58 16.40 -5.83
N GLY A 129 -17.84 17.67 -5.47
CA GLY A 129 -18.76 18.04 -4.40
C GLY A 129 -18.17 17.81 -3.01
N PRO A 130 -18.99 17.53 -1.98
CA PRO A 130 -18.51 17.31 -0.62
C PRO A 130 -17.53 16.13 -0.59
N LEU A 131 -16.34 16.37 -0.04
CA LEU A 131 -15.22 15.43 -0.04
C LEU A 131 -14.46 15.49 1.28
N LEU A 132 -14.14 14.32 1.81
CA LEU A 132 -13.31 14.12 2.98
C LEU A 132 -12.14 13.20 2.61
N ARG A 133 -10.91 13.64 2.89
CA ARG A 133 -9.67 12.87 2.66
C ARG A 133 -8.83 12.87 3.91
N TYR A 134 -8.48 11.70 4.41
CA TYR A 134 -7.69 11.57 5.63
C TYR A 134 -6.80 10.32 5.62
N THR A 135 -5.96 10.20 6.64
CA THR A 135 -5.11 9.03 6.86
C THR A 135 -5.16 8.59 8.31
N VAL A 136 -5.25 7.29 8.52
CA VAL A 136 -5.26 6.67 9.86
C VAL A 136 -4.11 5.67 9.95
N VAL A 137 -3.43 5.64 11.09
CA VAL A 137 -2.47 4.58 11.43
C VAL A 137 -3.13 3.64 12.44
N LYS A 138 -3.59 2.49 11.96
CA LYS A 138 -4.44 1.55 12.72
C LYS A 138 -3.65 0.74 13.75
N ARG A 139 -2.41 0.36 13.40
CA ARG A 139 -1.57 -0.47 14.26
C ARG A 139 -0.10 -0.12 14.11
N LYS A 140 0.61 -0.15 15.24
CA LYS A 140 2.07 -0.09 15.31
C LYS A 140 2.52 -1.22 16.23
N SER A 141 3.40 -2.11 15.78
CA SER A 141 3.96 -3.15 16.65
C SER A 141 5.48 -3.30 16.51
N SER A 142 6.13 -3.50 17.66
CA SER A 142 7.52 -3.94 17.79
C SER A 142 7.57 -5.48 17.77
N PRO A 143 8.75 -6.11 17.53
CA PRO A 143 8.84 -7.56 17.66
C PRO A 143 8.58 -7.94 19.13
N GLY A 144 7.83 -9.02 19.33
CA GLY A 144 7.70 -9.66 20.65
C GLY A 144 8.96 -10.42 21.01
#